data_AF-A0ABD6G792-F1
#
_entry.id   AF-A0ABD6G792-F1
#
_cell.length_a   1.000
_cell.length_b   1.000
_cell.length_c   1.000
_cell.angle_alpha   90.00
_cell.angle_beta   90.00
_cell.angle_gamma   90.00
#
_symmetry.space_group_name_H-M   'P 1'
#
loop_
_entity.id
_entity.type
_entity.pdbx_description
1 polymer ?
#
loop_
_entity_poly.entity_id
_entity_poly.type
_entity_poly.pdbx_seq_one_letter_code
_entity_poly.pdbx_strand_id
1 'polypeptide(L)'
;MPIYRVGFVSTKTGKHNSRNVKAFDEADACETCKGEAVDGSVVAQLLPPEPATEAQIAYLKGLGVDAPRGLSRDEAIDLTDATLRKQLAINKTDMNVAALFRVEVTRYASKPMVYQRIFNHLLHREAWMDMTIWFVWRVSRHMLYHGVPGGGFAPDDPKLKSVAQDLMADPEWLPVLRRVCRNSVCGFRWFGVYKGHQGESMRTRAFQKVRAALSVIGHAPVRPEPVSAEIELSVQRHVAEVLQSQARLSSQAAQSPQNKGIISHPPAKSLPVWWFLAIGSGILILLKVISTSPH
;
A
#
# COMPACT_ATOMS: atom_id res chain seq x y z
N MET A 1 -0.88 6.11 -22.22
CA MET A 1 0.00 7.26 -22.50
C MET A 1 -0.62 8.00 -23.67
N PRO A 2 -0.78 9.33 -23.59
CA PRO A 2 -1.34 10.10 -24.68
C PRO A 2 -0.46 9.99 -25.93
N ILE A 3 -1.09 10.15 -27.08
CA ILE A 3 -0.42 10.11 -28.37
C ILE A 3 -0.36 11.53 -28.91
N TYR A 4 0.84 11.99 -29.24
CA TYR A 4 1.07 13.27 -29.89
C TYR A 4 1.45 13.04 -31.35
N ARG A 5 0.89 13.84 -32.25
CA ARG A 5 1.39 13.97 -33.61
C ARG A 5 2.46 15.05 -33.62
N VAL A 6 3.69 14.62 -33.83
CA VAL A 6 4.88 15.47 -33.80
C VAL A 6 5.29 15.77 -35.24
N GLY A 7 5.29 17.05 -35.62
CA GLY A 7 5.77 17.57 -36.91
C GLY A 7 7.16 18.18 -36.78
N PHE A 8 8.05 17.89 -37.73
CA PHE A 8 9.41 18.44 -37.78
C PHE A 8 9.98 18.40 -39.20
N VAL A 9 10.99 19.23 -39.49
CA VAL A 9 11.75 19.17 -40.75
C VAL A 9 12.99 18.31 -40.54
N SER A 10 13.17 17.25 -41.34
CA SER A 10 14.31 16.34 -41.15
C SER A 10 15.65 16.96 -41.54
N THR A 11 16.65 16.84 -40.67
CA THR A 11 18.05 17.20 -40.97
C THR A 11 18.65 16.41 -42.13
N LYS A 12 18.19 15.16 -42.34
CA LYS A 12 18.73 14.26 -43.37
C LYS A 12 18.14 14.53 -44.75
N THR A 13 16.85 14.85 -44.83
CA THR A 13 16.13 14.95 -46.12
C THR A 13 15.65 16.36 -46.45
N GLY A 14 15.70 17.30 -45.49
CA GLY A 14 15.15 18.65 -45.65
C GLY A 14 13.62 18.70 -45.82
N LYS A 15 12.92 17.57 -45.61
CA LYS A 15 11.47 17.44 -45.82
C LYS A 15 10.72 17.55 -44.49
N HIS A 16 9.50 18.07 -44.55
CA HIS A 16 8.56 18.05 -43.43
C HIS A 16 8.06 16.62 -43.20
N ASN A 17 8.25 16.10 -42.00
CA ASN A 17 7.81 14.79 -41.55
C ASN A 17 6.83 14.95 -40.39
N SER A 18 5.95 13.95 -40.22
CA SER A 18 5.10 13.85 -39.03
C SER A 18 5.12 12.42 -38.50
N ARG A 19 5.14 12.26 -37.18
CA ARG A 19 5.16 10.96 -36.51
C ARG A 19 4.25 10.98 -35.29
N ASN A 20 3.60 9.85 -35.02
CA ASN A 20 2.86 9.66 -33.77
C ASN A 20 3.82 9.16 -32.69
N VAL A 21 3.88 9.87 -31.56
CA VAL A 21 4.74 9.59 -30.42
C VAL A 21 3.88 9.42 -29.17
N LYS A 22 4.12 8.36 -28.40
CA LYS A 22 3.54 8.21 -27.06
C LYS A 22 4.44 8.93 -26.06
N ALA A 23 3.91 9.92 -25.36
CA ALA A 23 4.64 10.74 -24.40
C ALA A 23 3.75 11.07 -23.21
N PHE A 24 4.30 11.53 -22.08
CA PHE A 24 3.50 11.94 -20.94
C PHE A 24 2.91 13.35 -21.14
N ASP A 25 3.72 14.26 -21.68
CA ASP A 25 3.35 15.62 -22.02
C ASP A 25 3.94 16.02 -23.39
N GLU A 26 3.60 17.23 -23.84
CA GLU A 26 4.08 17.80 -25.10
C GLU A 26 5.60 17.98 -25.10
N ALA A 27 6.20 18.33 -23.97
CA ALA A 27 7.64 18.52 -23.86
C ALA A 27 8.41 17.22 -24.13
N ASP A 28 7.98 16.10 -23.54
CA ASP A 28 8.53 14.77 -23.81
C ASP A 28 8.34 14.36 -25.29
N ALA A 29 7.18 14.69 -25.86
CA ALA A 29 6.89 14.37 -27.26
C ALA A 29 7.84 15.11 -28.22
N CYS A 30 8.08 16.40 -27.95
CA CYS A 30 9.01 17.21 -28.73
C CYS A 30 10.45 16.75 -28.57
N GLU A 31 10.90 16.49 -27.34
CA GLU A 31 12.28 16.06 -27.06
C GLU A 31 12.64 14.76 -27.80
N THR A 32 11.67 13.84 -27.96
CA THR A 32 11.85 12.58 -28.69
C THR A 32 12.26 12.79 -30.16
N CYS A 33 11.79 13.87 -30.81
CA CYS A 33 12.04 14.14 -32.23
C CYS A 33 13.05 15.28 -32.47
N LYS A 34 13.52 15.95 -31.41
CA LYS A 34 14.38 17.13 -31.49
C LYS A 34 15.71 16.87 -32.19
N GLY A 35 16.32 15.70 -31.99
CA GLY A 35 17.59 15.32 -32.63
C GLY A 35 17.49 15.05 -34.14
N GLU A 36 16.28 14.85 -34.66
CA GLU A 36 16.04 14.63 -36.10
C GLU A 36 15.62 15.92 -36.83
N ALA A 37 15.32 16.97 -36.07
CA ALA A 37 14.76 18.23 -36.57
C ALA A 37 15.86 19.25 -36.94
N VAL A 38 15.68 19.91 -38.09
CA VAL A 38 16.48 21.09 -38.45
C VAL A 38 16.25 22.17 -37.38
N ASP A 39 17.34 22.71 -36.85
CA ASP A 39 17.37 23.72 -35.78
C ASP A 39 16.63 23.32 -34.49
N GLY A 40 16.31 22.03 -34.31
CA GLY A 40 15.54 21.52 -33.18
C GLY A 40 14.07 21.96 -33.16
N SER A 41 13.56 22.52 -34.26
CA SER A 41 12.16 22.97 -34.36
C SER A 41 11.20 21.80 -34.51
N VAL A 42 10.35 21.62 -33.49
CA VAL A 42 9.40 20.52 -33.39
C VAL A 42 8.08 21.07 -32.85
N VAL A 43 6.95 20.62 -33.41
CA VAL A 43 5.61 20.96 -32.94
C VAL A 43 4.85 19.68 -32.64
N ALA A 44 4.29 19.56 -31.44
CA ALA A 44 3.45 18.42 -31.09
C ALA A 44 1.98 18.83 -30.97
N GLN A 45 1.08 17.97 -31.45
CA GLN A 45 -0.36 18.12 -31.30
C GLN A 45 -0.92 16.89 -30.60
N LEU A 46 -1.64 17.07 -29.49
CA LEU A 46 -2.31 15.97 -28.80
C LEU A 46 -3.40 15.37 -29.70
N LEU A 47 -3.33 14.07 -29.94
CA LEU A 47 -4.39 13.34 -30.63
C LEU A 47 -5.49 12.95 -29.63
N PRO A 48 -6.77 12.98 -30.06
CA PRO A 48 -7.86 12.48 -29.22
C PRO A 48 -7.62 11.00 -28.90
N PRO A 49 -7.97 10.55 -27.68
CA PRO A 49 -7.77 9.17 -27.29
C PRO A 49 -8.63 8.25 -28.16
N GLU A 50 -8.13 7.03 -28.41
CA GLU A 50 -8.89 6.02 -29.15
C GLU A 50 -10.23 5.74 -28.44
N PRO A 51 -11.36 5.74 -29.14
CA PRO A 51 -12.64 5.40 -28.54
C PRO A 51 -12.67 3.94 -28.10
N ALA A 52 -13.50 3.62 -27.09
CA ALA A 52 -13.73 2.26 -26.65
C ALA A 52 -14.31 1.40 -27.80
N THR A 53 -13.86 0.15 -27.89
CA THR A 53 -14.37 -0.78 -28.90
C THR A 53 -15.78 -1.24 -28.55
N GLU A 54 -16.55 -1.65 -29.56
CA GLU A 54 -17.91 -2.19 -29.34
C GLU A 54 -17.90 -3.38 -28.37
N ALA A 55 -16.87 -4.23 -28.44
CA ALA A 55 -16.69 -5.36 -27.53
C ALA A 55 -16.48 -4.91 -26.08
N GLN A 56 -15.70 -3.85 -25.83
CA GLN A 56 -15.52 -3.29 -24.49
C GLN A 56 -16.82 -2.70 -23.94
N ILE A 57 -17.57 -1.98 -24.79
CA ILE A 57 -18.86 -1.39 -24.42
C ILE A 57 -19.88 -2.49 -24.11
N ALA A 58 -19.96 -3.54 -24.92
CA ALA A 58 -20.85 -4.67 -24.70
C ALA A 58 -20.49 -5.43 -23.40
N TYR A 59 -19.19 -5.61 -23.13
CA TYR A 59 -18.72 -6.25 -21.90
C TYR A 59 -19.12 -5.46 -20.64
N LEU A 60 -18.91 -4.13 -20.66
CA LEU A 60 -19.33 -3.25 -19.56
C LEU A 60 -20.85 -3.32 -19.31
N LYS A 61 -21.66 -3.31 -20.37
CA LYS A 61 -23.12 -3.52 -20.26
C LYS A 61 -23.46 -4.87 -19.63
N GLY A 62 -22.75 -5.92 -20.02
CA GLY A 62 -22.89 -7.26 -19.42
C GLY A 62 -22.55 -7.32 -17.93
N LEU A 63 -21.66 -6.43 -17.46
CA LEU A 63 -21.36 -6.25 -16.03
C LEU A 63 -22.39 -5.36 -15.30
N GLY A 64 -23.43 -4.89 -15.98
CA GLY A 64 -24.44 -3.98 -15.42
C GLY A 64 -23.96 -2.54 -15.28
N VAL A 65 -22.94 -2.12 -16.05
CA VAL A 65 -22.42 -0.75 -16.05
C VAL A 65 -22.83 -0.06 -17.34
N ASP A 66 -23.56 1.05 -17.20
CA ASP A 66 -23.86 1.93 -18.32
C ASP A 66 -22.59 2.62 -18.81
N ALA A 67 -22.14 2.24 -20.01
CA ALA A 67 -20.96 2.83 -20.64
C ALA A 67 -21.21 4.33 -20.97
N PRO A 68 -20.45 5.26 -20.37
CA PRO A 68 -20.60 6.68 -20.64
C PRO A 68 -20.34 7.02 -22.11
N ARG A 69 -20.98 8.08 -22.64
CA ARG A 69 -20.70 8.56 -24.00
C ARG A 69 -19.27 9.09 -24.10
N GLY A 70 -18.60 8.79 -25.21
CA GLY A 70 -17.23 9.24 -25.47
C GLY A 70 -16.16 8.54 -24.62
N LEU A 71 -16.46 7.35 -24.09
CA LEU A 71 -15.51 6.54 -23.33
C LEU A 71 -14.32 6.17 -24.22
N SER A 72 -13.10 6.45 -23.75
CA SER A 72 -11.90 6.00 -24.45
C SER A 72 -11.62 4.52 -24.18
N ARG A 73 -10.77 3.92 -25.01
CA ARG A 73 -10.32 2.53 -24.87
C ARG A 73 -9.66 2.26 -23.52
N ASP A 74 -8.78 3.15 -23.08
CA ASP A 74 -8.08 3.05 -21.79
C ASP A 74 -9.05 3.27 -20.63
N GLU A 75 -10.00 4.21 -20.78
CA GLU A 75 -11.06 4.43 -19.79
C GLU A 75 -11.97 3.20 -19.63
N ALA A 76 -12.30 2.51 -20.72
CA ALA A 76 -13.11 1.30 -20.69
C ALA A 76 -12.38 0.15 -19.98
N ILE A 77 -11.07 0.01 -20.18
CA ILE A 77 -10.24 -0.98 -19.46
C ILE A 77 -10.25 -0.67 -17.96
N ASP A 78 -10.02 0.60 -17.61
CA ASP A 78 -9.93 1.03 -16.21
C ASP A 78 -11.26 0.88 -15.47
N LEU A 79 -12.36 1.26 -16.13
CA LEU A 79 -13.72 1.09 -15.62
C LEU A 79 -14.05 -0.39 -15.42
N THR A 80 -13.66 -1.24 -16.38
CA THR A 80 -13.85 -2.69 -16.28
C THR A 80 -13.11 -3.26 -15.06
N ASP A 81 -11.82 -2.96 -14.90
CA ASP A 81 -11.02 -3.43 -13.75
C ASP A 81 -11.61 -2.94 -12.42
N ALA A 82 -11.99 -1.66 -12.35
CA ALA A 82 -12.61 -1.08 -11.16
C ALA A 82 -13.92 -1.80 -10.79
N THR A 83 -14.79 -2.07 -11.77
CA THR A 83 -16.06 -2.79 -11.56
C THR A 83 -15.83 -4.22 -11.09
N LEU A 84 -14.94 -4.98 -11.74
CA LEU A 84 -14.64 -6.37 -11.36
C LEU A 84 -14.07 -6.46 -9.94
N ARG A 85 -13.24 -5.50 -9.54
CA ARG A 85 -12.64 -5.45 -8.19
C ARG A 85 -13.49 -4.73 -7.14
N LYS A 86 -14.69 -4.26 -7.52
CA LYS A 86 -15.58 -3.45 -6.67
C LYS A 86 -14.83 -2.27 -6.03
N GLN A 87 -13.99 -1.59 -6.82
CA GLN A 87 -13.21 -0.44 -6.38
C GLN A 87 -13.84 0.84 -6.89
N LEU A 88 -13.74 1.89 -6.09
CA LEU A 88 -14.09 3.24 -6.52
C LEU A 88 -12.94 3.84 -7.33
N ALA A 89 -13.31 4.78 -8.19
CA ALA A 89 -12.36 5.66 -8.86
C ALA A 89 -11.51 6.40 -7.81
N ILE A 90 -10.25 6.61 -8.18
CA ILE A 90 -9.26 7.27 -7.34
C ILE A 90 -9.58 8.76 -7.13
N ASN A 91 -9.14 9.32 -6.00
CA ASN A 91 -9.33 10.75 -5.73
C ASN A 91 -8.25 11.61 -6.43
N LYS A 92 -8.47 12.92 -6.50
CA LYS A 92 -7.53 13.88 -7.13
C LYS A 92 -6.12 13.82 -6.53
N THR A 93 -6.00 13.62 -5.22
CA THR A 93 -4.69 13.56 -4.53
C THR A 93 -3.85 12.38 -5.03
N ASP A 94 -4.45 11.20 -5.13
CA ASP A 94 -3.74 10.03 -5.63
C ASP A 94 -3.51 10.12 -7.17
N MET A 95 -4.33 10.84 -7.94
CA MET A 95 -4.03 11.17 -9.35
C MET A 95 -2.79 12.07 -9.46
N ASN A 96 -2.67 13.08 -8.59
CA ASN A 96 -1.50 13.96 -8.56
C ASN A 96 -0.22 13.17 -8.24
N VAL A 97 -0.31 12.16 -7.36
CA VAL A 97 0.82 11.26 -7.08
C VAL A 97 1.26 10.51 -8.35
N ALA A 98 0.33 10.03 -9.17
CA ALA A 98 0.69 9.38 -10.43
C ALA A 98 1.39 10.35 -11.41
N ALA A 99 0.90 11.59 -11.48
CA ALA A 99 1.50 12.64 -12.30
C ALA A 99 2.93 12.99 -11.88
N LEU A 100 3.24 13.00 -10.58
CA LEU A 100 4.61 13.21 -10.07
C LEU A 100 5.60 12.17 -10.60
N PHE A 101 5.15 10.94 -10.84
CA PHE A 101 5.95 9.85 -11.42
C PHE A 101 5.76 9.72 -12.94
N ARG A 102 5.16 10.72 -13.61
CA ARG A 102 4.89 10.73 -15.05
C ARG A 102 4.07 9.52 -15.53
N VAL A 103 3.13 9.08 -14.70
CA VAL A 103 2.20 7.97 -15.00
C VAL A 103 0.83 8.53 -15.30
N GLU A 104 0.35 8.29 -16.53
CA GLU A 104 -1.01 8.63 -16.91
C GLU A 104 -2.01 7.67 -16.26
N VAL A 105 -3.10 8.25 -15.76
CA VAL A 105 -4.22 7.52 -15.16
C VAL A 105 -5.53 8.08 -15.69
N THR A 106 -6.50 7.22 -15.94
CA THR A 106 -7.83 7.67 -16.36
C THR A 106 -8.69 8.05 -15.15
N ARG A 107 -9.79 8.76 -15.40
CA ARG A 107 -10.78 9.09 -14.35
C ARG A 107 -11.47 7.88 -13.71
N TYR A 108 -11.40 6.71 -14.34
CA TYR A 108 -11.99 5.47 -13.81
C TYR A 108 -10.95 4.58 -13.11
N ALA A 109 -9.68 4.99 -13.08
CA ALA A 109 -8.63 4.17 -12.50
C ALA A 109 -8.84 3.94 -11.00
N SER A 110 -8.75 2.69 -10.57
CA SER A 110 -8.83 2.31 -9.17
C SER A 110 -7.50 2.55 -8.45
N LYS A 111 -7.54 2.80 -7.14
CA LYS A 111 -6.33 2.98 -6.31
C LYS A 111 -5.32 1.81 -6.41
N PRO A 112 -5.73 0.52 -6.33
CA PRO A 112 -4.81 -0.59 -6.55
C PRO A 112 -4.09 -0.51 -7.89
N MET A 113 -4.84 -0.19 -8.96
CA MET A 113 -4.30 -0.13 -10.31
C MET A 113 -3.31 1.02 -10.50
N VAL A 114 -3.63 2.22 -10.00
CA VAL A 114 -2.71 3.37 -10.09
C VAL A 114 -1.37 3.06 -9.43
N TYR A 115 -1.39 2.46 -8.23
CA TYR A 115 -0.16 2.19 -7.49
C TYR A 115 0.65 1.08 -8.16
N GLN A 116 -0.02 0.06 -8.70
CA GLN A 116 0.63 -0.97 -9.49
C GLN A 116 1.24 -0.39 -10.78
N ARG A 117 0.57 0.55 -11.44
CA ARG A 117 1.08 1.25 -12.63
C ARG A 117 2.32 2.07 -12.32
N ILE A 118 2.31 2.84 -11.23
CA ILE A 118 3.50 3.59 -10.76
C ILE A 118 4.65 2.63 -10.52
N PHE A 119 4.44 1.59 -9.71
CA PHE A 119 5.47 0.61 -9.42
C PHE A 119 6.06 -0.04 -10.69
N ASN A 120 5.19 -0.52 -11.58
CA ASN A 120 5.62 -1.15 -12.84
C ASN A 120 6.32 -0.15 -13.77
N HIS A 121 5.87 1.09 -13.83
CA HIS A 121 6.48 2.13 -14.65
C HIS A 121 7.92 2.41 -14.22
N LEU A 122 8.12 2.60 -12.91
CA LEU A 122 9.44 2.85 -12.33
C LEU A 122 10.37 1.63 -12.44
N LEU A 123 9.82 0.43 -12.27
CA LEU A 123 10.58 -0.82 -12.36
C LEU A 123 11.08 -1.09 -13.79
N HIS A 124 10.21 -1.01 -14.79
CA HIS A 124 10.60 -1.33 -16.18
C HIS A 124 11.51 -0.26 -16.81
N ARG A 125 11.41 1.00 -16.37
CA ARG A 125 12.31 2.06 -16.80
C ARG A 125 13.63 2.08 -16.05
N GLU A 126 13.81 1.21 -15.07
CA GLU A 126 14.97 1.24 -14.17
C GLU A 126 15.20 2.64 -13.54
N ALA A 127 14.10 3.36 -13.26
CA ALA A 127 14.13 4.69 -12.66
C ALA A 127 14.39 4.57 -11.15
N TRP A 128 15.60 4.14 -10.77
CA TRP A 128 15.91 3.71 -9.40
C TRP A 128 15.83 4.83 -8.35
N MET A 129 16.12 6.07 -8.73
CA MET A 129 15.91 7.23 -7.85
C MET A 129 14.41 7.41 -7.55
N ASP A 130 13.57 7.44 -8.59
CA ASP A 130 12.13 7.58 -8.42
C ASP A 130 11.51 6.36 -7.71
N MET A 131 12.02 5.15 -7.96
CA MET A 131 11.63 3.95 -7.21
C MET A 131 11.99 4.07 -5.72
N THR A 132 13.14 4.68 -5.41
CA THR A 132 13.53 4.95 -4.03
C THR A 132 12.60 5.97 -3.39
N ILE A 133 12.29 7.07 -4.08
CA ILE A 133 11.31 8.08 -3.62
C ILE A 133 9.94 7.43 -3.38
N TRP A 134 9.47 6.61 -4.33
CA TRP A 134 8.24 5.84 -4.20
C TRP A 134 8.26 4.99 -2.93
N PHE A 135 9.28 4.15 -2.77
CA PHE A 135 9.41 3.27 -1.61
C PHE A 135 9.46 4.05 -0.28
N VAL A 136 10.27 5.11 -0.21
CA VAL A 136 10.39 6.00 0.96
C VAL A 136 9.04 6.61 1.32
N TRP A 137 8.33 7.16 0.33
CA TRP A 137 7.00 7.69 0.52
C TRP A 137 6.00 6.63 1.00
N ARG A 138 6.06 5.41 0.45
CA ARG A 138 5.18 4.31 0.91
C ARG A 138 5.44 3.94 2.38
N VAL A 139 6.70 3.89 2.80
CA VAL A 139 7.04 3.63 4.21
C VAL A 139 6.60 4.80 5.09
N SER A 140 6.82 6.05 4.67
CA SER A 140 6.39 7.22 5.44
C SER A 140 4.87 7.26 5.64
N ARG A 141 4.10 6.91 4.61
CA ARG A 141 2.64 6.77 4.68
C ARG A 141 2.18 5.63 5.58
N HIS A 142 2.96 4.56 5.69
CA HIS A 142 2.68 3.47 6.62
C HIS A 142 2.95 3.85 8.08
N MET A 143 3.96 4.69 8.33
CA MET A 143 4.30 5.17 9.67
C MET A 143 3.25 6.13 10.26
N LEU A 144 2.44 6.75 9.40
CA LEU A 144 1.36 7.67 9.78
C LEU A 144 0.09 6.89 10.14
N TYR A 145 -0.58 7.28 11.22
CA TYR A 145 -1.86 6.73 11.61
C TYR A 145 -2.97 7.22 10.67
N HIS A 146 -3.83 6.29 10.23
CA HIS A 146 -5.03 6.58 9.43
C HIS A 146 -6.07 7.31 10.30
N GLY A 147 -5.86 8.59 10.59
CA GLY A 147 -6.80 9.34 11.43
C GLY A 147 -6.40 10.79 11.74
N VAL A 148 -5.15 11.20 11.46
CA VAL A 148 -4.75 12.60 11.61
C VAL A 148 -4.93 13.32 10.25
N PRO A 149 -5.87 14.26 10.12
CA PRO A 149 -6.01 15.06 8.91
C PRO A 149 -4.76 15.91 8.68
N GLY A 150 -4.29 16.01 7.43
CA GLY A 150 -3.26 16.97 7.02
C GLY A 150 -1.80 16.62 7.32
N GLY A 151 -1.50 15.55 8.05
CA GLY A 151 -0.12 15.18 8.39
C GLY A 151 0.46 14.12 7.47
N GLY A 152 1.14 14.52 6.39
CA GLY A 152 1.95 13.56 5.64
C GLY A 152 2.66 14.15 4.43
N PHE A 153 3.86 13.67 4.17
CA PHE A 153 4.67 14.08 3.04
C PHE A 153 4.03 13.66 1.70
N ALA A 154 4.14 14.53 0.71
CA ALA A 154 3.95 14.18 -0.68
C ALA A 154 5.23 13.51 -1.24
N PRO A 155 5.15 12.72 -2.32
CA PRO A 155 6.35 12.10 -2.89
C PRO A 155 7.42 13.10 -3.31
N ASP A 156 7.03 14.31 -3.67
CA ASP A 156 7.92 15.38 -4.11
C ASP A 156 8.47 16.24 -2.97
N ASP A 157 8.10 15.95 -1.72
CA ASP A 157 8.56 16.67 -0.54
C ASP A 157 10.11 16.66 -0.45
N PRO A 158 10.77 17.83 -0.29
CA PRO A 158 12.23 17.92 -0.24
C PRO A 158 12.87 17.02 0.83
N LYS A 159 12.20 16.80 1.96
CA LYS A 159 12.73 15.92 3.03
C LYS A 159 12.74 14.46 2.59
N LEU A 160 11.70 14.00 1.89
CA LEU A 160 11.68 12.65 1.35
C LEU A 160 12.72 12.47 0.23
N LYS A 161 12.88 13.48 -0.63
CA LYS A 161 13.91 13.46 -1.67
C LYS A 161 15.32 13.40 -1.09
N SER A 162 15.60 14.16 -0.03
CA SER A 162 16.89 14.09 0.69
C SER A 162 17.14 12.67 1.22
N VAL A 163 16.15 12.06 1.89
CA VAL A 163 16.27 10.68 2.38
C VAL A 163 16.52 9.70 1.22
N ALA A 164 15.82 9.86 0.10
CA ALA A 164 16.04 9.01 -1.09
C ALA A 164 17.44 9.20 -1.69
N GLN A 165 17.96 10.43 -1.73
CA GLN A 165 19.31 10.73 -2.19
C GLN A 165 20.37 10.10 -1.29
N ASP A 166 20.24 10.24 0.02
CA ASP A 166 21.15 9.63 1.00
C ASP A 166 21.16 8.11 0.88
N LEU A 167 19.99 7.49 0.68
CA LEU A 167 19.88 6.05 0.45
C LEU A 167 20.56 5.65 -0.87
N MET A 168 20.36 6.40 -1.95
CA MET A 168 20.98 6.12 -3.25
C MET A 168 22.50 6.33 -3.26
N ALA A 169 23.03 7.15 -2.35
CA ALA A 169 24.47 7.29 -2.14
C ALA A 169 25.09 6.09 -1.43
N ASP A 170 24.30 5.28 -0.72
CA ASP A 170 24.77 4.05 -0.08
C ASP A 170 24.88 2.90 -1.11
N PRO A 171 26.10 2.36 -1.35
CA PRO A 171 26.32 1.28 -2.32
C PRO A 171 25.49 0.01 -2.08
N GLU A 172 25.07 -0.26 -0.84
CA GLU A 172 24.29 -1.43 -0.49
C GLU A 172 22.78 -1.26 -0.73
N TRP A 173 22.31 -0.03 -0.94
CA TRP A 173 20.88 0.24 -1.06
C TRP A 173 20.26 -0.36 -2.31
N LEU A 174 20.84 -0.11 -3.49
CA LEU A 174 20.25 -0.52 -4.76
C LEU A 174 20.06 -2.05 -4.87
N PRO A 175 21.03 -2.91 -4.49
CA PRO A 175 20.82 -4.35 -4.45
C PRO A 175 19.67 -4.77 -3.52
N VAL A 176 19.54 -4.13 -2.36
CA VAL A 176 18.47 -4.38 -1.39
C VAL A 176 17.11 -3.96 -1.95
N LEU A 177 17.03 -2.78 -2.57
CA LEU A 177 15.81 -2.27 -3.21
C LEU A 177 15.36 -3.18 -4.36
N ARG A 178 16.27 -3.56 -5.26
CA ARG A 178 15.98 -4.50 -6.37
C ARG A 178 15.40 -5.82 -5.87
N ARG A 179 15.93 -6.35 -4.76
CA ARG A 179 15.44 -7.58 -4.15
C ARG A 179 14.00 -7.43 -3.64
N VAL A 180 13.70 -6.34 -2.92
CA VAL A 180 12.33 -6.12 -2.41
C VAL A 180 11.35 -5.80 -3.54
N CYS A 181 11.76 -5.12 -4.61
CA CYS A 181 10.93 -4.92 -5.79
C CYS A 181 10.57 -6.24 -6.47
N ARG A 182 11.54 -7.15 -6.67
CA ARG A 182 11.29 -8.46 -7.29
C ARG A 182 10.29 -9.30 -6.51
N ASN A 183 10.30 -9.17 -5.19
CA ASN A 183 9.43 -9.92 -4.28
C ASN A 183 8.16 -9.14 -3.88
N SER A 184 7.93 -7.98 -4.50
CA SER A 184 6.77 -7.15 -4.18
C SER A 184 5.50 -7.82 -4.66
N VAL A 185 4.52 -7.95 -3.76
CA VAL A 185 3.21 -8.57 -4.04
C VAL A 185 2.15 -7.53 -4.37
N CYS A 186 2.34 -6.28 -3.95
CA CYS A 186 1.35 -5.22 -4.14
C CYS A 186 1.95 -3.87 -4.55
N GLY A 187 3.15 -3.86 -5.11
CA GLY A 187 3.83 -2.66 -5.60
C GLY A 187 4.05 -1.62 -4.50
N PHE A 188 4.29 -2.07 -3.27
CA PHE A 188 4.40 -1.24 -2.06
C PHE A 188 3.11 -0.48 -1.68
N ARG A 189 1.93 -0.91 -2.15
CA ARG A 189 0.66 -0.28 -1.77
C ARG A 189 0.37 -0.36 -0.27
N TRP A 190 0.80 -1.37 0.45
CA TRP A 190 0.77 -1.37 1.91
C TRP A 190 1.81 -2.33 2.48
N PHE A 191 2.14 -2.13 3.76
CA PHE A 191 3.00 -3.02 4.52
C PHE A 191 2.20 -3.67 5.66
N GLY A 192 2.51 -4.92 5.99
CA GLY A 192 1.79 -5.71 6.98
C GLY A 192 0.43 -6.23 6.48
N VAL A 193 -0.49 -6.50 7.40
CA VAL A 193 -1.81 -7.05 7.08
C VAL A 193 -2.84 -5.93 6.97
N TYR A 194 -3.65 -5.96 5.91
CA TYR A 194 -4.79 -5.06 5.71
C TYR A 194 -6.02 -5.84 5.25
N LYS A 195 -7.10 -5.79 6.02
CA LYS A 195 -8.37 -6.50 5.74
C LYS A 195 -8.17 -7.99 5.41
N GLY A 196 -7.30 -8.67 6.16
CA GLY A 196 -6.99 -10.10 5.95
C GLY A 196 -6.04 -10.39 4.79
N HIS A 197 -5.60 -9.38 4.04
CA HIS A 197 -4.64 -9.53 2.95
C HIS A 197 -3.23 -9.12 3.39
N GLN A 198 -2.29 -10.01 3.13
CA GLN A 198 -0.87 -9.79 3.37
C GLN A 198 -0.33 -8.79 2.34
N GLY A 199 0.31 -7.72 2.83
CA GLY A 199 1.11 -6.80 2.03
C GLY A 199 2.60 -7.03 2.24
N GLU A 200 3.36 -5.97 2.01
CA GLU A 200 4.82 -6.02 2.05
C GLU A 200 5.35 -6.20 3.47
N SER A 201 6.50 -6.87 3.57
CA SER A 201 7.09 -7.18 4.88
C SER A 201 7.78 -5.96 5.49
N MET A 202 7.37 -5.61 6.71
CA MET A 202 8.03 -4.60 7.55
C MET A 202 9.37 -5.09 8.11
N ARG A 203 9.66 -6.40 8.03
CA ARG A 203 10.90 -6.99 8.58
C ARG A 203 12.08 -6.91 7.60
N THR A 204 11.87 -6.39 6.39
CA THR A 204 12.94 -6.28 5.41
C THR A 204 13.98 -5.24 5.83
N ARG A 205 15.25 -5.49 5.49
CA ARG A 205 16.33 -4.52 5.68
C ARG A 205 16.00 -3.18 5.02
N ALA A 206 15.37 -3.21 3.85
CA ALA A 206 14.92 -2.01 3.13
C ALA A 206 13.97 -1.16 3.98
N PHE A 207 12.91 -1.79 4.50
CA PHE A 207 11.90 -1.09 5.31
C PHE A 207 12.51 -0.49 6.58
N GLN A 208 13.32 -1.28 7.30
CA GLN A 208 13.94 -0.82 8.56
C GLN A 208 14.91 0.34 8.33
N LYS A 209 15.69 0.29 7.25
CA LYS A 209 16.62 1.36 6.89
C LYS A 209 15.88 2.68 6.58
N VAL A 210 14.82 2.61 5.77
CA VAL A 210 14.00 3.77 5.45
C VAL A 210 13.30 4.32 6.68
N ARG A 211 12.72 3.44 7.50
CA ARG A 211 12.07 3.84 8.76
C ARG A 211 13.03 4.61 9.67
N ALA A 212 14.26 4.12 9.84
CA ALA A 212 15.29 4.79 10.62
C ALA A 212 15.62 6.19 10.06
N ALA A 213 15.83 6.29 8.73
CA ALA A 213 16.11 7.58 8.08
C ALA A 213 14.95 8.58 8.24
N LEU A 214 13.70 8.11 8.13
CA LEU A 214 12.51 8.93 8.32
C LEU A 214 12.36 9.43 9.77
N SER A 215 12.74 8.62 10.76
CA SER A 215 12.71 9.06 12.16
C SER A 215 13.67 10.20 12.46
N VAL A 216 14.82 10.30 11.76
CA VAL A 216 15.78 11.40 11.92
C VAL A 216 15.20 12.75 11.50
N ILE A 217 14.40 12.78 10.43
CA ILE A 217 13.80 14.03 9.91
C ILE A 217 12.52 14.45 10.64
N GLY A 218 12.27 13.88 11.82
CA GLY A 218 11.09 14.18 12.64
C GLY A 218 9.80 13.53 12.13
N HIS A 219 9.88 12.53 11.24
CA HIS A 219 8.72 11.72 10.86
C HIS A 219 8.44 10.69 11.95
N ALA A 220 7.71 11.12 12.98
CA ALA A 220 7.42 10.27 14.14
C ALA A 220 6.49 9.10 13.75
N PRO A 221 6.76 7.87 14.22
CA PRO A 221 5.80 6.78 14.10
C PRO A 221 4.55 7.12 14.93
N VAL A 222 3.41 7.31 14.27
CA VAL A 222 2.12 7.50 14.94
C VAL A 222 1.39 6.16 15.10
N ARG A 223 1.80 5.15 14.34
CA ARG A 223 1.32 3.78 14.54
C ARG A 223 2.08 3.17 15.71
N PRO A 224 1.44 2.86 16.86
CA PRO A 224 2.09 2.02 17.86
C PRO A 224 2.50 0.73 17.13
N GLU A 225 3.74 0.27 17.35
CA GLU A 225 4.09 -1.08 16.95
C GLU A 225 3.02 -2.02 17.49
N PRO A 226 2.63 -3.08 16.76
CA PRO A 226 1.63 -4.00 17.26
C PRO A 226 2.14 -4.60 18.58
N VAL A 227 1.70 -3.99 19.68
CA VAL A 227 1.87 -4.46 21.06
C VAL A 227 1.23 -5.84 21.20
N SER A 228 0.50 -6.33 20.19
CA SER A 228 -0.10 -7.66 20.17
C SER A 228 0.92 -8.78 20.42
N ALA A 229 2.15 -8.72 19.91
CA ALA A 229 3.12 -9.80 20.21
C ALA A 229 3.56 -9.79 21.68
N GLU A 230 3.72 -8.61 22.27
CA GLU A 230 4.20 -8.44 23.64
C GLU A 230 3.06 -8.57 24.67
N ILE A 231 1.84 -8.15 24.32
CA ILE A 231 0.60 -8.42 25.05
C ILE A 231 0.26 -9.90 24.98
N GLU A 232 0.37 -10.55 23.83
CA GLU A 232 0.10 -12.00 23.70
C GLU A 232 1.13 -12.81 24.49
N LEU A 233 2.41 -12.43 24.47
CA LEU A 233 3.43 -13.01 25.35
C LEU A 233 3.19 -12.72 26.84
N SER A 234 2.75 -11.50 27.19
CA SER A 234 2.44 -11.11 28.56
C SER A 234 1.22 -11.86 29.11
N VAL A 235 0.17 -11.99 28.28
CA VAL A 235 -1.04 -12.78 28.60
C VAL A 235 -0.68 -14.26 28.72
N GLN A 236 0.14 -14.82 27.83
CA GLN A 236 0.60 -16.20 27.94
C GLN A 236 1.42 -16.45 29.21
N ARG A 237 2.30 -15.51 29.60
CA ARG A 237 3.06 -15.58 30.86
C ARG A 237 2.14 -15.53 32.08
N HIS A 238 1.19 -14.60 32.08
CA HIS A 238 0.25 -14.44 33.19
C HIS A 238 -0.65 -15.68 33.35
N VAL A 239 -1.14 -16.24 32.23
CA VAL A 239 -1.90 -17.50 32.26
C VAL A 239 -1.06 -18.66 32.78
N ALA A 240 0.21 -18.76 32.39
CA ALA A 240 1.11 -19.79 32.90
C ALA A 240 1.37 -19.64 34.42
N GLU A 241 1.55 -18.42 34.92
CA GLU A 241 1.71 -18.13 36.35
C GLU A 241 0.46 -18.48 37.17
N VAL A 242 -0.72 -18.15 36.65
CA VAL A 242 -2.00 -18.49 37.29
C VAL A 242 -2.19 -20.02 37.34
N LEU A 243 -1.89 -20.74 36.25
CA LEU A 243 -1.97 -22.20 36.24
C LEU A 243 -0.96 -22.85 37.19
N GLN A 244 0.27 -22.33 37.30
CA GLN A 244 1.27 -22.83 38.24
C GLN A 244 0.89 -22.57 39.70
N SER A 245 0.33 -21.39 40.01
CA SER A 245 -0.15 -21.08 41.36
C SER A 245 -1.33 -21.97 41.77
N GLN A 246 -2.26 -22.26 40.86
CA GLN A 246 -3.36 -23.21 41.12
C GLN A 246 -2.86 -24.64 41.30
N ALA A 247 -1.86 -25.08 40.53
CA ALA A 247 -1.24 -26.39 40.70
C ALA A 247 -0.55 -26.54 42.07
N ARG A 248 0.12 -25.47 42.54
CA ARG A 248 0.74 -25.43 43.89
C ARG A 248 -0.30 -25.43 45.01
N LEU A 249 -1.40 -24.71 44.86
CA LEU A 249 -2.50 -24.73 45.85
C LEU A 249 -3.18 -26.10 45.91
N SER A 250 -3.34 -26.76 44.76
CA SER A 250 -3.92 -28.10 44.68
C SER A 250 -2.99 -29.17 45.29
N SER A 251 -1.68 -29.05 45.09
CA SER A 251 -0.71 -29.96 45.71
C SER A 251 -0.54 -29.74 47.21
N GLN A 252 -0.64 -28.49 47.69
CA GLN A 252 -0.67 -28.19 49.13
C GLN A 252 -1.95 -28.69 49.81
N ALA A 253 -3.10 -28.61 49.14
CA ALA A 253 -4.35 -29.20 49.64
C ALA A 253 -4.29 -30.74 49.71
N ALA A 254 -3.59 -31.37 48.77
CA ALA A 254 -3.36 -32.82 48.76
C ALA A 254 -2.32 -33.29 49.82
N GLN A 255 -1.52 -32.38 50.37
CA GLN A 255 -0.48 -32.67 51.38
C GLN A 255 -0.92 -32.40 52.82
N SER A 256 -2.16 -31.99 53.09
CA SER A 256 -2.67 -31.83 54.45
C SER A 256 -3.32 -33.13 54.94
N PRO A 257 -2.69 -33.92 55.83
CA PRO A 257 -3.33 -35.08 56.43
C PRO A 257 -4.10 -34.62 57.67
N GLN A 258 -5.41 -34.90 57.68
CA GLN A 258 -6.26 -35.03 58.85
C GLN A 258 -6.26 -33.86 59.86
N ASN A 259 -7.39 -33.14 59.89
CA ASN A 259 -8.03 -32.93 61.18
C ASN A 259 -9.54 -33.15 61.06
N LYS A 260 -10.00 -34.25 61.69
CA LYS A 260 -11.41 -34.58 61.88
C LYS A 260 -12.00 -33.60 62.88
N GLY A 261 -13.02 -32.84 62.48
CA GLY A 261 -13.77 -31.96 63.38
C GLY A 261 -15.05 -31.51 62.71
N ILE A 262 -16.16 -32.10 63.16
CA ILE A 262 -17.54 -31.86 62.74
C ILE A 262 -17.91 -30.38 62.92
N ILE A 263 -18.29 -29.66 61.85
CA ILE A 263 -19.46 -28.75 61.79
C ILE A 263 -19.96 -28.72 60.35
N SER A 264 -21.21 -29.15 60.16
CA SER A 264 -21.95 -29.07 58.90
C SER A 264 -22.35 -27.63 58.58
N HIS A 265 -21.69 -27.02 57.59
CA HIS A 265 -22.23 -25.88 56.84
C HIS A 265 -22.47 -26.31 55.39
N PRO A 266 -23.57 -25.87 54.75
CA PRO A 266 -23.85 -26.23 53.37
C PRO A 266 -22.76 -25.66 52.46
N PRO A 267 -22.38 -26.35 51.36
CA PRO A 267 -21.33 -25.88 50.49
C PRO A 267 -21.77 -24.55 49.86
N ALA A 268 -21.04 -23.48 50.14
CA ALA A 268 -21.05 -22.30 49.30
C ALA A 268 -20.69 -22.77 47.89
N LYS A 269 -21.62 -22.63 46.95
CA LYS A 269 -21.46 -23.06 45.56
C LYS A 269 -20.20 -22.40 44.99
N SER A 270 -19.11 -23.15 44.94
CA SER A 270 -17.95 -22.78 44.14
C SER A 270 -18.42 -22.71 42.69
N LEU A 271 -18.17 -21.57 42.05
CA LEU A 271 -18.49 -21.41 40.63
C LEU A 271 -17.70 -22.49 39.87
N PRO A 272 -18.36 -23.33 39.05
CA PRO A 272 -17.68 -24.40 38.33
C PRO A 272 -16.62 -23.81 37.40
N VAL A 273 -15.50 -24.50 37.21
CA VAL A 273 -14.36 -24.07 36.37
C VAL A 273 -14.78 -23.61 34.96
N TRP A 274 -15.90 -24.13 34.45
CA TRP A 274 -16.52 -23.70 33.19
C TRP A 274 -17.00 -22.23 33.17
N TRP A 275 -17.29 -21.63 34.33
CA TRP A 275 -17.64 -20.22 34.44
C TRP A 275 -16.45 -19.30 34.13
N PHE A 276 -15.23 -19.69 34.52
CA PHE A 276 -14.02 -18.96 34.18
C PHE A 276 -13.61 -19.16 32.71
N LEU A 277 -13.86 -20.35 32.16
CA LEU A 277 -13.75 -20.57 30.72
C LEU A 277 -14.78 -19.73 29.95
N ALA A 278 -16.00 -19.55 30.46
CA ALA A 278 -17.02 -18.70 29.84
C ALA A 278 -16.66 -17.20 29.91
N ILE A 279 -16.05 -16.74 31.01
CA ILE A 279 -15.57 -15.35 31.13
C ILE A 279 -14.35 -15.11 30.23
N GLY A 280 -13.37 -16.04 30.21
CA GLY A 280 -12.20 -15.95 29.33
C GLY A 280 -12.57 -16.02 27.84
N SER A 281 -13.51 -16.88 27.49
CA SER A 281 -14.08 -16.95 26.13
C SER A 281 -14.89 -15.70 25.80
N GLY A 282 -15.65 -15.17 26.77
CA GLY A 282 -16.41 -13.93 26.64
C GLY A 282 -15.54 -12.71 26.38
N ILE A 283 -14.38 -12.61 27.04
CA ILE A 283 -13.38 -11.55 26.81
C ILE A 283 -12.74 -11.69 25.42
N LEU A 284 -12.41 -12.91 25.00
CA LEU A 284 -11.89 -13.18 23.64
C LEU A 284 -12.91 -12.88 22.55
N ILE A 285 -14.20 -13.16 22.80
CA ILE A 285 -15.30 -12.83 21.88
C ILE A 285 -15.54 -11.32 21.85
N LEU A 286 -15.51 -10.63 22.99
CA LEU A 286 -15.63 -9.16 23.05
C LEU A 286 -14.48 -8.47 22.31
N LEU A 287 -13.24 -8.93 22.47
CA LEU A 287 -12.08 -8.43 21.72
C LEU A 287 -12.23 -8.67 20.21
N LYS A 288 -12.82 -9.80 19.80
CA LYS A 288 -13.09 -10.13 18.40
C LYS A 288 -14.25 -9.30 17.82
N VAL A 289 -15.29 -9.02 18.62
CA VAL A 289 -16.43 -8.18 18.23
C VAL A 289 -16.03 -6.71 18.10
N ILE A 290 -15.20 -6.20 19.01
CA ILE A 290 -14.59 -4.87 18.92
C ILE A 290 -13.69 -4.76 17.68
N SER A 291 -13.02 -5.85 17.27
CA SER A 291 -12.22 -5.89 16.03
C SER A 291 -13.06 -5.97 14.74
N THR A 292 -14.36 -6.21 14.83
CA THR A 292 -15.27 -6.35 13.67
C THR A 292 -16.30 -5.24 13.55
N SER A 293 -16.37 -4.30 14.50
CA SER A 293 -17.29 -3.16 14.44
C SER A 293 -16.71 -2.07 13.53
N PRO A 294 -17.42 -1.61 12.48
CA PRO A 294 -16.94 -0.55 11.62
C PRO A 294 -17.21 0.81 12.27
N HIS A 295 -16.13 1.48 12.70
CA HIS A 295 -16.06 2.93 12.76
C HIS A 295 -14.90 3.40 11.89
#